data_AF-A0A0S8EBJ8-F1
#
_entry.id   AF-A0A0S8EBJ8-F1
#
_cell.length_a   1.000
_cell.length_b   1.000
_cell.length_c   1.000
_cell.angle_alpha   90.00
_cell.angle_beta   90.00
_cell.angle_gamma   90.00
#
_symmetry.space_group_name_H-M   'P 1'
#
loop_
_entity.id
_entity.type
_entity.pdbx_description
1 polymer ?
#
loop_
_entity_poly.entity_id
_entity_poly.type
_entity_poly.pdbx_seq_one_letter_code
_entity_poly.pdbx_strand_id
1 'polypeptide(L)'
;MKKGILSVSIPLLLILLMSFSCSKKEAVPVGYKTIKVVTTLFPLYDFARNVGGETVQIELLLPPGIEPHSFEPKPADIRKISEADLLFYTGKFMEPWVEDVLKGVASRN
;
A
#
# COMPACT_ATOMS: atom_id res chain seq x y z
N MET A 1 -43.75 -23.77 -38.54
CA MET A 1 -42.36 -23.25 -38.55
C MET A 1 -42.08 -22.17 -37.50
N LYS A 2 -43.05 -21.34 -37.06
CA LYS A 2 -42.81 -20.25 -36.08
C LYS A 2 -42.63 -20.67 -34.61
N LYS A 3 -43.16 -21.84 -34.20
CA LYS A 3 -43.10 -22.33 -32.80
C LYS A 3 -41.69 -22.76 -32.35
N GLY A 4 -40.84 -23.22 -33.28
CA GLY A 4 -39.45 -23.61 -32.99
C GLY A 4 -38.53 -22.41 -32.75
N ILE A 5 -38.78 -21.30 -33.44
CA ILE A 5 -38.00 -20.05 -33.28
C ILE A 5 -38.26 -19.41 -31.91
N LEU A 6 -39.49 -19.52 -31.40
CA LEU A 6 -39.88 -19.04 -30.07
C LEU A 6 -39.26 -19.88 -28.92
N SER A 7 -39.04 -21.18 -29.14
CA SER A 7 -38.51 -22.07 -28.10
C SER A 7 -37.00 -21.94 -27.89
N VAL A 8 -36.25 -21.46 -28.89
CA VAL A 8 -34.79 -21.30 -28.83
C VAL A 8 -34.37 -19.90 -28.34
N SER A 9 -35.23 -18.90 -28.53
CA SER A 9 -34.97 -17.50 -28.14
C SER A 9 -35.06 -17.28 -26.62
N ILE A 10 -35.89 -18.05 -25.90
CA ILE A 10 -36.04 -17.96 -24.44
C ILE A 10 -34.76 -18.38 -23.68
N PRO A 11 -34.14 -19.55 -23.93
CA PRO A 11 -32.91 -19.93 -23.24
C PRO A 11 -31.71 -19.03 -23.61
N LEU A 12 -31.66 -18.51 -24.85
CA LEU A 12 -30.61 -17.60 -25.30
C LEU A 12 -30.66 -16.23 -24.59
N LEU A 13 -31.88 -15.73 -24.32
CA LEU A 13 -32.09 -14.49 -23.57
C LEU A 13 -31.76 -14.67 -22.07
N LEU A 14 -32.03 -15.84 -21.48
CA LEU A 14 -31.66 -16.15 -20.10
C LEU A 14 -30.14 -16.21 -19.89
N ILE A 15 -29.40 -16.78 -20.85
CA ILE A 15 -27.93 -16.84 -20.80
C ILE A 15 -27.31 -15.44 -20.92
N LEU A 16 -27.90 -14.56 -21.75
CA LEU A 16 -27.44 -13.18 -21.88
C LEU A 16 -27.66 -12.35 -20.60
N LEU A 17 -28.73 -12.62 -19.85
CA LEU A 17 -29.05 -11.93 -18.60
C LEU A 17 -28.15 -12.38 -17.43
N MET A 18 -27.55 -13.58 -17.49
CA MET A 18 -26.61 -14.06 -16.46
C MET A 18 -25.24 -13.38 -16.50
N SER A 19 -24.89 -12.69 -17.60
CA SER A 19 -23.58 -12.04 -17.78
C SER A 19 -23.42 -10.69 -17.06
N PHE A 20 -24.49 -10.12 -16.50
CA PHE A 20 -24.44 -8.83 -15.79
C PHE A 20 -24.25 -8.96 -14.27
N SER A 21 -24.20 -10.18 -13.72
CA SER A 21 -24.04 -10.40 -12.28
C SER A 21 -22.57 -10.45 -11.84
N CYS A 22 -21.76 -9.53 -12.37
CA CYS A 22 -20.44 -9.23 -11.81
C CYS A 22 -20.40 -7.73 -11.52
N SER A 23 -21.27 -7.28 -10.61
CA SER A 23 -21.06 -6.02 -9.93
C SER A 23 -19.80 -6.18 -9.08
N LYS A 24 -18.67 -5.75 -9.63
CA LYS A 24 -17.53 -5.36 -8.81
C LYS A 24 -18.09 -4.36 -7.81
N LYS A 25 -18.21 -4.75 -6.54
CA LYS A 25 -18.49 -3.82 -5.46
C LYS A 25 -17.36 -2.80 -5.50
N GLU A 26 -17.63 -1.62 -6.05
CA GLU A 26 -16.80 -0.47 -5.76
C GLU A 26 -16.86 -0.30 -4.25
N ALA A 27 -15.72 -0.54 -3.61
CA ALA A 27 -15.56 -0.22 -2.21
C ALA A 27 -15.85 1.27 -2.07
N VAL A 28 -16.92 1.61 -1.35
CA VAL A 28 -17.13 2.99 -0.92
C VAL A 28 -15.85 3.38 -0.17
N PRO A 29 -15.14 4.45 -0.57
CA PRO A 29 -14.00 4.91 0.19
C PRO A 29 -14.54 5.41 1.52
N VAL A 30 -14.52 4.53 2.52
CA VAL A 30 -14.69 4.94 3.91
C VAL A 30 -13.52 5.90 4.15
N GLY A 31 -13.83 7.14 4.51
CA GLY A 31 -12.85 8.22 4.68
C GLY A 31 -11.92 7.97 5.86
N TYR A 32 -11.11 6.92 5.79
CA TYR A 32 -10.01 6.67 6.70
C TYR A 32 -8.86 7.60 6.31
N LYS A 33 -8.29 8.29 7.31
CA LYS A 33 -7.05 9.04 7.14
C LYS A 33 -6.01 8.09 6.55
N THR A 34 -5.49 8.40 5.36
CA THR A 34 -4.37 7.66 4.77
C THR A 34 -3.17 7.70 5.71
N ILE A 35 -2.68 6.54 6.11
CA ILE A 35 -1.53 6.43 7.02
C ILE A 35 -0.25 6.63 6.21
N LYS A 36 0.57 7.60 6.60
CA LYS A 36 1.90 7.82 5.99
C LYS A 36 2.91 6.87 6.61
N VAL A 37 3.46 5.96 5.81
CA VAL A 37 4.45 4.97 6.23
C VAL A 37 5.77 5.26 5.53
N VAL A 38 6.84 5.40 6.30
CA VAL A 38 8.22 5.40 5.77
C VAL A 38 8.80 4.02 6.02
N THR A 39 9.39 3.41 4.99
CA THR A 39 10.06 2.11 5.06
C THR A 39 11.54 2.27 4.75
N THR A 40 12.41 1.53 5.43
CA THR A 40 13.85 1.60 5.11
C THR A 40 14.19 0.78 3.88
N LEU A 41 13.73 -0.48 3.81
CA LEU A 41 14.13 -1.45 2.79
C LEU A 41 12.96 -1.89 1.91
N PHE A 42 13.26 -2.31 0.68
CA PHE A 42 12.25 -2.76 -0.28
C PHE A 42 11.37 -3.92 0.21
N PRO A 43 11.87 -4.95 0.91
CA PRO A 43 11.00 -6.00 1.47
C PRO A 43 9.92 -5.45 2.42
N LEU A 44 10.26 -4.42 3.22
CA LEU A 44 9.33 -3.76 4.13
C LEU A 44 8.32 -2.90 3.36
N TYR A 45 8.79 -2.19 2.32
CA TYR A 45 7.92 -1.47 1.39
C TYR A 45 6.90 -2.40 0.74
N ASP A 46 7.34 -3.52 0.18
CA ASP A 46 6.47 -4.47 -0.50
C ASP A 46 5.48 -5.11 0.48
N PHE A 47 5.93 -5.49 1.67
CA PHE A 47 5.04 -6.01 2.72
C PHE A 47 3.99 -4.98 3.14
N ALA A 48 4.40 -3.74 3.45
CA ALA A 48 3.49 -2.68 3.84
C ALA A 48 2.47 -2.37 2.74
N ARG A 49 2.89 -2.40 1.47
CA ARG A 49 2.01 -2.16 0.31
C ARG A 49 0.96 -3.25 0.17
N ASN A 50 1.36 -4.51 0.27
CA ASN A 50 0.45 -5.64 0.16
C ASN A 50 -0.56 -5.70 1.32
N VAL A 51 -0.13 -5.35 2.53
CA VAL A 51 -1.00 -5.37 3.73
C VAL A 51 -1.91 -4.14 3.79
N GLY A 52 -1.37 -2.94 3.56
CA GLY A 52 -2.10 -1.68 3.73
C GLY A 52 -2.99 -1.29 2.54
N GLY A 53 -2.71 -1.80 1.34
CA GLY A 53 -3.50 -1.51 0.13
C GLY A 53 -3.66 -0.01 -0.10
N GLU A 54 -4.90 0.42 -0.33
CA GLU A 54 -5.24 1.83 -0.62
C GLU A 54 -5.31 2.72 0.64
N THR A 55 -5.16 2.15 1.84
CA THR A 55 -5.28 2.90 3.11
C THR A 55 -3.96 3.52 3.57
N VAL A 56 -2.85 3.20 2.89
CA VAL A 56 -1.50 3.63 3.25
C VAL A 56 -0.83 4.40 2.10
N GLN A 57 -0.07 5.43 2.45
CA GLN A 57 0.87 6.09 1.55
C GLN A 57 2.27 5.70 2.01
N ILE A 58 3.00 4.95 1.18
CA ILE A 58 4.30 4.39 1.58
C ILE A 58 5.43 5.04 0.80
N GLU A 59 6.46 5.48 1.51
CA GLU A 59 7.73 5.95 0.94
C GLU A 59 8.86 4.96 1.27
N LEU A 60 9.70 4.64 0.26
CA LEU A 60 10.92 3.87 0.44
C LEU A 60 12.09 4.82 0.65
N LEU A 61 12.70 4.77 1.84
CA LEU A 61 13.75 5.69 2.25
C LEU A 61 15.10 5.36 1.61
N LEU A 62 15.47 4.09 1.52
CA LEU A 62 16.70 3.64 0.87
C LEU A 62 16.34 2.98 -0.47
N PRO A 63 16.55 3.69 -1.60
CA PRO A 63 16.41 3.10 -2.92
C PRO A 63 17.35 1.89 -3.13
N PRO A 64 17.07 1.04 -4.14
CA PRO A 64 17.96 -0.05 -4.51
C PRO A 64 19.40 0.42 -4.72
N GLY A 65 20.35 -0.34 -4.17
CA GLY A 65 21.79 -0.04 -4.28
C GLY A 65 22.36 0.84 -3.17
N ILE A 66 21.54 1.30 -2.22
CA ILE A 66 22.01 1.96 -1.00
C ILE A 66 22.32 0.92 0.07
N GLU A 67 23.50 1.04 0.69
CA GLU A 67 23.94 0.19 1.79
C GLU A 67 23.30 0.65 3.11
N PRO A 68 22.42 -0.16 3.76
CA PRO A 68 21.70 0.26 4.95
C PRO A 68 22.55 0.38 6.21
N HIS A 69 23.61 -0.41 6.35
CA HIS A 69 24.41 -0.43 7.57
C HIS A 69 25.19 0.87 7.78
N SER A 70 25.64 1.49 6.68
CA SER A 70 26.44 2.72 6.67
C SER A 70 25.69 3.92 6.12
N PHE A 71 24.37 3.84 5.99
CA PHE A 71 23.57 4.95 5.50
C PHE A 71 23.62 6.12 6.49
N GLU A 72 23.82 7.33 5.97
CA GLU A 72 23.80 8.57 6.74
C GLU A 72 22.57 9.41 6.35
N PRO A 73 21.57 9.52 7.25
CA PRO A 73 20.33 10.24 6.95
C PRO A 73 20.57 11.72 6.70
N LYS A 74 20.03 12.24 5.59
CA LYS A 74 20.05 13.68 5.31
C LYS A 74 18.96 14.37 6.13
N PRO A 75 19.04 15.70 6.31
CA PRO A 75 17.96 16.47 6.94
C PRO A 75 16.59 16.26 6.29
N ALA A 76 16.54 16.00 4.98
CA ALA A 76 15.29 15.68 4.29
C ALA A 76 14.71 14.32 4.70
N ASP A 77 15.56 13.32 4.95
CA ASP A 77 15.16 11.98 5.38
C ASP A 77 14.61 12.02 6.81
N ILE A 78 15.28 12.77 7.69
CA ILE A 78 14.82 13.00 9.06
C ILE A 78 13.45 13.68 9.08
N ARG A 79 13.19 14.67 8.20
CA ARG A 79 11.86 15.28 8.08
C ARG A 79 10.80 14.27 7.64
N LYS A 80 11.09 13.44 6.63
CA LYS A 80 10.15 12.39 6.18
C LYS A 80 9.79 11.45 7.32
N ILE A 81 10.78 11.01 8.10
CA ILE A 81 10.56 10.16 9.27
C ILE A 81 9.71 10.89 10.33
N SER A 82 10.00 12.16 10.59
CA SER A 82 9.28 12.98 11.57
C SER A 82 7.82 13.26 11.19
N GLU A 83 7.51 13.32 9.89
CA GLU A 83 6.16 13.59 9.37
C GLU A 83 5.35 12.31 9.12
N ALA A 84 5.99 11.14 9.22
CA ALA A 84 5.35 9.84 9.04
C ALA A 84 4.48 9.49 10.26
N ASP A 85 3.36 8.81 10.01
CA ASP A 85 2.57 8.20 11.08
C ASP A 85 3.23 6.89 11.56
N LEU A 86 4.04 6.24 10.71
CA LEU A 86 4.76 5.00 11.01
C LEU A 86 6.12 4.95 10.30
N LEU A 87 7.19 4.62 11.05
CA LEU A 87 8.47 4.17 10.49
C LEU A 87 8.56 2.64 10.60
N PHE A 88 8.79 1.97 9.47
CA PHE A 88 8.95 0.52 9.40
C PHE A 88 10.36 0.16 8.93
N TYR A 89 11.16 -0.39 9.84
CA TYR A 89 12.55 -0.77 9.65
C TYR A 89 12.84 -2.14 10.26
N THR A 90 13.98 -2.74 9.92
CA THR A 90 14.31 -4.12 10.33
C THR A 90 14.80 -4.19 11.77
N GLY A 91 15.68 -3.27 12.15
CA GLY A 91 16.19 -3.15 13.52
C GLY A 91 17.60 -2.58 13.58
N LYS A 92 18.08 -2.30 14.79
CA LYS A 92 19.37 -1.62 15.04
C LYS A 92 20.61 -2.28 14.44
N PHE A 93 20.55 -3.57 14.11
CA PHE A 93 21.68 -4.29 13.50
C PHE A 93 21.76 -4.09 11.99
N MET A 94 20.65 -3.75 11.33
CA MET A 94 20.57 -3.47 9.90
C MET A 94 20.59 -1.97 9.63
N GLU A 95 19.85 -1.20 10.44
CA GLU A 95 19.75 0.26 10.34
C GLU A 95 20.18 0.94 11.66
N PRO A 96 21.47 0.89 12.04
CA PRO A 96 21.95 1.39 13.34
C PRO A 96 21.69 2.89 13.58
N TRP A 97 21.64 3.67 12.49
CA TRP A 97 21.38 5.11 12.51
C TRP A 97 19.95 5.48 12.93
N VAL A 98 18.99 4.54 12.88
CA VAL A 98 17.57 4.83 13.16
C VAL A 98 17.37 5.30 14.60
N GLU A 99 18.06 4.70 15.58
CA GLU A 99 17.89 5.07 16.99
C GLU A 99 18.27 6.53 17.26
N ASP A 100 19.34 7.02 16.62
CA ASP A 100 19.79 8.40 16.77
C ASP A 100 18.86 9.39 16.07
N VAL A 101 18.32 9.02 14.89
CA VAL A 101 17.26 9.80 14.25
C VAL A 101 16.03 9.91 15.14
N LEU A 102 15.59 8.79 15.74
CA LEU A 102 14.40 8.77 16.60
C LEU A 102 14.58 9.62 17.86
N LYS A 103 15.78 9.64 18.48
CA LYS A 103 16.08 10.55 19.59
C LYS A 103 15.90 12.02 19.18
N GLY A 104 16.40 12.40 17.99
CA GLY A 104 16.28 13.77 17.48
C GLY A 104 14.85 14.18 17.09
N VAL A 105 14.04 13.23 16.61
CA VAL A 105 12.62 13.47 16.30
C VAL A 105 11.80 13.60 17.58
N ALA A 106 12.02 12.73 18.57
CA ALA A 106 11.26 12.71 19.82
C ALA A 106 11.48 13.96 20.67
N SER A 107 12.66 14.60 20.62
CA SER A 107 12.94 15.83 21.37
C SER A 107 12.14 17.06 20.92
N ARG A 108 11.35 16.93 19.85
CA ARG A 108 10.67 18.05 19.18
C ARG A 108 9.17 18.14 19.51
N ASN A 109 8.63 17.18 20.27
CA ASN A 109 7.28 17.16 20.82
C ASN A 109 7.31 17.30 22.35
#